data_AF-A0A7G8ZJS6-F1
#
_entry.id   AF-A0A7G8ZJS6-F1
#
_cell.length_a   1.000
_cell.length_b   1.000
_cell.length_c   1.000
_cell.angle_alpha   90.00
_cell.angle_beta   90.00
_cell.angle_gamma   90.00
#
_symmetry.space_group_name_H-M   'P 1'
#
loop_
_entity.id
_entity.type
_entity.pdbx_description
1 polymer ?
#
loop_
_entity_poly.entity_id
_entity_poly.type
_entity_poly.pdbx_seq_one_letter_code
_entity_poly.pdbx_strand_id
1 'polypeptide(L)'
;MFSYTIADPGGLTSTATVTVTINGANDAPSAAADALIFAEEEGARDVTANLLANDTDVDSGETAQLAITGVDTTLSLGRITLTNGIVTYDPNGAFNALSEGQSVTDRFNYTISDPHGRQQPLPLRSRSMALTAML
;
A
#
# COMPACT_ATOMS: atom_id res chain seq x y z
N MET A 1 34.82 2.75 -1.06
CA MET A 1 36.24 2.71 -1.46
C MET A 1 36.89 1.57 -0.74
N PHE A 2 37.59 0.69 -1.45
CA PHE A 2 38.47 -0.28 -0.81
C PHE A 2 39.82 -0.26 -1.52
N SER A 3 40.88 -0.51 -0.76
CA SER A 3 42.26 -0.63 -1.28
C SER A 3 42.63 -2.09 -1.41
N TYR A 4 43.42 -2.40 -2.43
CA TYR A 4 44.06 -3.70 -2.55
C TYR A 4 45.55 -3.52 -2.75
N THR A 5 46.31 -4.49 -2.24
CA THR A 5 47.76 -4.54 -2.35
C THR A 5 48.13 -5.79 -3.12
N ILE A 6 48.90 -5.63 -4.19
CA ILE A 6 49.52 -6.73 -4.93
C ILE A 6 50.98 -6.84 -4.50
N ALA A 7 51.50 -8.06 -4.46
CA ALA A 7 52.89 -8.34 -4.17
C ALA A 7 53.51 -9.17 -5.30
N ASP A 8 54.76 -8.89 -5.67
CA ASP A 8 55.54 -9.77 -6.54
C ASP A 8 56.12 -10.97 -5.75
N PRO A 9 56.65 -12.01 -6.41
CA PRO A 9 57.28 -13.16 -5.73
C PRO A 9 58.50 -12.79 -4.86
N GLY A 10 59.06 -11.60 -5.03
CA GLY A 10 60.16 -11.05 -4.23
C GLY A 10 59.69 -10.26 -3.00
N GLY A 11 58.39 -10.07 -2.82
CA GLY A 11 57.80 -9.36 -1.68
C GLY A 11 57.66 -7.86 -1.84
N LEU A 12 57.96 -7.28 -3.02
CA LEU A 12 57.66 -5.87 -3.28
C LEU A 12 56.17 -5.70 -3.49
N THR A 13 55.60 -4.64 -2.92
CA THR A 13 54.14 -4.40 -2.93
C THR A 13 53.76 -3.12 -3.67
N SER A 14 52.56 -3.11 -4.23
CA SER A 14 51.92 -1.93 -4.82
C SER A 14 50.46 -1.87 -4.39
N THR A 15 49.97 -0.67 -4.06
CA THR A 15 48.60 -0.45 -3.58
C THR A 15 47.80 0.37 -4.59
N ALA A 16 46.57 -0.04 -4.85
CA ALA A 16 45.61 0.71 -5.66
C ALA A 16 44.26 0.81 -4.95
N THR A 17 43.48 1.84 -5.31
CA THR A 17 42.14 2.07 -4.77
C THR A 17 41.07 1.76 -5.81
N VAL A 18 39.98 1.15 -5.36
CA VAL A 18 38.75 0.95 -6.13
C VAL A 18 37.67 1.86 -5.56
N THR A 19 37.16 2.75 -6.40
CA THR A 19 36.00 3.59 -6.11
C THR A 19 34.79 2.97 -6.78
N VAL A 20 33.74 2.75 -5.99
CA VAL A 20 32.42 2.33 -6.48
C VAL A 20 31.48 3.49 -6.23
N THR A 21 30.84 3.98 -7.30
CA THR A 21 29.78 4.98 -7.23
C THR A 21 28.44 4.28 -7.36
N ILE A 22 27.58 4.46 -6.37
CA ILE A 22 26.19 4.00 -6.41
C ILE A 22 25.32 5.24 -6.56
N ASN A 23 24.49 5.26 -7.61
CA ASN A 23 23.48 6.28 -7.78
C ASN A 23 22.16 5.73 -7.25
N GLY A 24 21.50 6.47 -6.38
CA GLY A 24 20.11 6.18 -6.02
C GLY A 24 19.20 6.39 -7.23
N ALA A 25 18.08 5.68 -7.26
CA ALA A 25 16.98 5.93 -8.17
C ALA A 25 15.73 6.08 -7.32
N ASN A 26 14.80 6.91 -7.77
CA ASN A 26 13.48 6.94 -7.17
C ASN A 26 12.77 5.63 -7.50
N ASP A 27 12.49 4.85 -6.48
CA ASP A 27 11.74 3.61 -6.53
C ASP A 27 10.24 3.91 -6.54
N ALA A 28 9.41 2.88 -6.68
CA ALA A 28 7.97 3.03 -6.66
C ALA A 28 7.43 2.54 -5.32
N PRO A 29 6.33 3.11 -4.83
CA PRO A 29 5.78 2.71 -3.56
C PRO A 29 5.23 1.28 -3.59
N SER A 30 5.35 0.60 -2.47
CA SER A 30 4.88 -0.76 -2.24
C SER A 30 3.63 -0.75 -1.38
N ALA A 31 2.48 -0.94 -2.02
CA ALA A 31 1.22 -1.07 -1.31
C ALA A 31 0.92 -2.50 -0.86
N ALA A 32 0.35 -2.62 0.33
CA ALA A 32 -0.08 -3.85 0.97
C ALA A 32 -1.61 -3.94 0.99
N ALA A 33 -2.15 -5.16 0.87
CA ALA A 33 -3.60 -5.34 0.83
C ALA A 33 -4.26 -4.95 2.16
N ASP A 34 -5.37 -4.24 2.06
CA ASP A 34 -6.24 -3.91 3.18
C ASP A 34 -7.32 -4.97 3.39
N ALA A 35 -7.64 -5.23 4.66
CA ALA A 35 -8.81 -5.99 5.06
C ALA A 35 -9.51 -5.28 6.23
N LEU A 36 -10.82 -5.05 6.11
CA LEU A 36 -11.67 -4.70 7.25
C LEU A 36 -12.75 -5.76 7.43
N ILE A 37 -13.10 -5.98 8.68
CA ILE A 37 -14.24 -6.78 9.10
C ILE A 37 -15.10 -5.92 9.99
N PHE A 38 -16.39 -5.83 9.71
CA PHE A 38 -17.35 -5.21 10.60
C PHE A 38 -18.64 -6.03 10.67
N ALA A 39 -19.42 -5.79 11.71
CA ALA A 39 -20.71 -6.41 11.90
C ALA A 39 -21.82 -5.45 11.49
N GLU A 40 -22.83 -5.98 10.83
CA GLU A 40 -24.05 -5.24 10.51
C GLU A 40 -25.00 -5.32 11.70
N GLU A 41 -24.80 -4.46 12.69
CA GLU A 41 -25.79 -4.28 13.75
C GLU A 41 -26.68 -3.09 13.42
N GLU A 42 -27.99 -3.30 13.55
CA GLU A 42 -29.12 -2.41 13.26
C GLU A 42 -28.75 -0.91 13.11
N GLY A 43 -28.61 -0.49 11.84
CA GLY A 43 -28.24 0.87 11.46
C GLY A 43 -26.86 0.93 10.82
N ALA A 44 -26.82 0.91 9.49
CA ALA A 44 -25.59 1.01 8.71
C ALA A 44 -24.72 2.17 9.22
N ARG A 45 -23.55 1.83 9.78
CA ARG A 45 -22.55 2.82 10.17
C ARG A 45 -21.48 2.86 9.11
N ASP A 46 -21.11 4.07 8.73
CA ASP A 46 -19.93 4.33 7.92
C ASP A 46 -18.70 3.66 8.54
N VAL A 47 -17.98 2.90 7.74
CA VAL A 47 -16.73 2.25 8.13
C VAL A 47 -15.57 3.04 7.57
N THR A 48 -14.65 3.43 8.45
CA THR A 48 -13.49 4.24 8.07
C THR A 48 -12.18 3.51 8.25
N ALA A 49 -11.21 3.79 7.38
CA ALA A 49 -9.84 3.34 7.55
C ALA A 49 -8.85 4.19 6.75
N ASN A 50 -7.60 4.18 7.19
CA ASN A 50 -6.50 4.78 6.43
C ASN A 50 -5.93 3.75 5.45
N LEU A 51 -6.03 4.02 4.15
CA LEU A 51 -5.52 3.12 3.09
C LEU A 51 -3.99 3.07 3.03
N LEU A 52 -3.32 4.08 3.57
CA LEU A 52 -1.85 4.19 3.53
C LEU A 52 -1.17 3.59 4.76
N ALA A 53 -1.94 3.06 5.72
CA ALA A 53 -1.41 2.69 7.04
C ALA A 53 -0.37 1.54 6.99
N ASN A 54 -0.46 0.68 5.99
CA ASN A 54 0.39 -0.49 5.78
C ASN A 54 1.23 -0.39 4.48
N ASP A 55 1.17 0.76 3.80
CA ASP A 55 1.90 1.01 2.56
C ASP A 55 3.27 1.63 2.88
N THR A 56 4.27 1.31 2.07
CA THR A 56 5.65 1.77 2.30
C THR A 56 6.32 2.23 1.02
N ASP A 57 7.37 3.02 1.20
CA ASP A 57 8.37 3.32 0.18
C ASP A 57 9.77 3.03 0.72
N VAL A 58 10.65 2.49 -0.11
CA VAL A 58 12.04 2.19 0.25
C VAL A 58 12.89 3.45 0.31
N ASP A 59 12.48 4.50 -0.40
CA ASP A 59 13.16 5.79 -0.40
C ASP A 59 12.94 6.54 0.94
N SER A 60 14.02 7.13 1.44
CA SER A 60 14.09 7.63 2.81
C SER A 60 13.12 8.79 3.04
N GLY A 61 12.14 8.57 3.92
CA GLY A 61 11.15 9.59 4.29
C GLY A 61 9.96 9.69 3.35
N GLU A 62 9.91 8.88 2.29
CA GLU A 62 8.83 8.93 1.29
C GLU A 62 7.58 8.16 1.73
N THR A 63 7.73 7.15 2.60
CA THR A 63 6.59 6.42 3.21
C THR A 63 5.58 7.38 3.87
N ALA A 64 6.03 8.43 4.54
CA ALA A 64 5.15 9.41 5.21
C ALA A 64 4.51 10.43 4.25
N GLN A 65 4.89 10.38 2.96
CA GLN A 65 4.48 11.33 1.92
C GLN A 65 3.74 10.64 0.78
N LEU A 66 3.41 9.36 0.94
CA LEU A 66 2.58 8.63 -0.01
C LEU A 66 1.23 9.32 -0.18
N ALA A 67 0.75 9.33 -1.42
CA ALA A 67 -0.52 9.93 -1.79
C ALA A 67 -1.36 8.96 -2.60
N ILE A 68 -2.66 8.92 -2.31
CA ILE A 68 -3.62 8.18 -3.12
C ILE A 68 -3.92 9.01 -4.36
N THR A 69 -3.69 8.43 -5.54
CA THR A 69 -3.82 9.11 -6.83
C THR A 69 -5.09 8.72 -7.59
N GLY A 70 -5.78 7.67 -7.16
CA GLY A 70 -6.97 7.16 -7.81
C GLY A 70 -7.66 6.11 -6.96
N VAL A 71 -8.98 6.05 -7.07
CA VAL A 71 -9.83 5.03 -6.46
C VAL A 71 -10.79 4.54 -7.54
N ASP A 72 -10.81 3.23 -7.75
CA ASP A 72 -11.73 2.56 -8.65
C ASP A 72 -12.76 1.78 -7.83
N THR A 73 -13.98 2.32 -7.80
CA THR A 73 -15.13 1.80 -7.05
C THR A 73 -16.10 1.02 -7.93
N THR A 74 -15.73 0.71 -9.18
CA THR A 74 -16.65 0.06 -10.15
C THR A 74 -17.13 -1.33 -9.69
N LEU A 75 -16.33 -2.01 -8.87
CA LEU A 75 -16.64 -3.32 -8.31
C LEU A 75 -17.28 -3.26 -6.92
N SER A 76 -17.38 -2.07 -6.32
CA SER A 76 -17.92 -1.87 -4.98
C SER A 76 -19.44 -1.94 -4.99
N LEU A 77 -20.01 -2.67 -4.04
CA LEU A 77 -21.45 -2.73 -3.78
C LEU A 77 -21.91 -1.56 -2.91
N GLY A 78 -21.06 -1.10 -1.99
CA GLY A 78 -21.29 0.09 -1.18
C GLY A 78 -20.76 1.37 -1.82
N ARG A 79 -21.09 2.51 -1.20
CA ARG A 79 -20.56 3.82 -1.58
C ARG A 79 -19.24 4.08 -0.88
N ILE A 80 -18.23 4.47 -1.65
CA ILE A 80 -16.90 4.81 -1.14
C ILE A 80 -16.68 6.31 -1.29
N THR A 81 -16.17 6.93 -0.23
CA THR A 81 -15.61 8.28 -0.29
C THR A 81 -14.20 8.27 0.27
N LEU A 82 -13.34 9.16 -0.24
CA LEU A 82 -11.95 9.28 0.20
C LEU A 82 -11.69 10.73 0.60
N THR A 83 -11.23 10.92 1.83
CA THR A 83 -10.83 12.24 2.35
C THR A 83 -9.49 12.10 3.06
N ASN A 84 -8.46 12.77 2.56
CA ASN A 84 -7.12 12.82 3.17
C ASN A 84 -6.53 11.43 3.53
N GLY A 85 -6.62 10.45 2.62
CA GLY A 85 -6.12 9.09 2.86
C GLY A 85 -7.08 8.19 3.66
N ILE A 86 -8.11 8.78 4.28
CA ILE A 86 -9.14 8.05 5.00
C ILE A 86 -10.25 7.69 4.02
N VAL A 87 -10.45 6.39 3.81
CA VAL A 87 -11.63 5.88 3.14
C VAL A 87 -12.79 5.85 4.12
N THR A 88 -13.97 6.23 3.65
CA THR A 88 -15.25 5.98 4.31
C THR A 88 -16.09 5.12 3.38
N TYR A 89 -16.53 3.98 3.87
CA TYR A 89 -17.43 3.07 3.19
C TYR A 89 -18.80 3.10 3.84
N ASP A 90 -19.80 3.43 3.04
CA ASP A 90 -21.22 3.35 3.39
C ASP A 90 -21.82 2.15 2.66
N PRO A 91 -22.27 1.11 3.37
CA PRO A 91 -22.97 -0.03 2.78
C PRO A 91 -24.18 0.37 1.94
N ASN A 92 -24.81 1.52 2.23
CA ASN A 92 -25.98 2.07 1.55
C ASN A 92 -27.11 1.03 1.36
N GLY A 93 -27.27 0.15 2.36
CA GLY A 93 -28.27 -0.93 2.38
C GLY A 93 -27.97 -2.13 1.47
N ALA A 94 -26.79 -2.20 0.84
CA ALA A 94 -26.43 -3.26 -0.10
C ALA A 94 -26.46 -4.68 0.52
N PHE A 95 -26.40 -4.79 1.85
CA PHE A 95 -26.33 -6.06 2.57
C PHE A 95 -27.46 -6.28 3.59
N ASN A 96 -28.53 -5.47 3.53
CA ASN A 96 -29.71 -5.63 4.40
C ASN A 96 -30.40 -7.00 4.28
N ALA A 97 -30.06 -7.78 3.25
CA ALA A 97 -30.58 -9.12 3.03
C ALA A 97 -29.75 -10.23 3.72
N LEU A 98 -28.60 -9.91 4.34
CA LEU A 98 -27.82 -10.90 5.06
C LEU A 98 -28.58 -11.41 6.28
N SER A 99 -28.63 -12.73 6.41
CA SER A 99 -29.14 -13.42 7.59
C SER A 99 -28.02 -13.66 8.60
N GLU A 100 -28.37 -13.94 9.85
CA GLU A 100 -27.43 -14.26 10.92
C GLU A 100 -26.38 -15.30 10.47
N GLY A 101 -25.10 -14.98 10.70
CA GLY A 101 -23.98 -15.85 10.35
C GLY A 101 -23.60 -15.83 8.86
N GLN A 102 -24.27 -15.05 8.01
CA GLN A 102 -23.85 -14.83 6.63
C GLN A 102 -22.79 -13.73 6.54
N SER A 103 -21.88 -13.90 5.58
CA SER A 103 -20.87 -12.90 5.26
C SER A 103 -20.78 -12.68 3.75
N VAL A 104 -20.53 -11.43 3.37
CA VAL A 104 -20.19 -11.03 1.99
C VAL A 104 -18.89 -10.26 2.02
N THR A 105 -18.08 -10.40 0.96
CA THR A 105 -16.91 -9.56 0.76
C THR A 105 -17.16 -8.60 -0.39
N ASP A 106 -17.00 -7.32 -0.12
CA ASP A 106 -16.96 -6.26 -1.12
C ASP A 106 -15.50 -5.86 -1.41
N ARG A 107 -15.23 -5.26 -2.58
CA ARG A 107 -13.87 -4.95 -3.00
C ARG A 107 -13.81 -3.72 -3.89
N PHE A 108 -12.79 -2.91 -3.66
CA PHE A 108 -12.44 -1.80 -4.53
C PHE A 108 -10.92 -1.67 -4.65
N ASN A 109 -10.49 -0.88 -5.63
CA ASN A 109 -9.08 -0.72 -5.93
C ASN A 109 -8.61 0.72 -5.73
N TYR A 110 -7.32 0.91 -5.44
CA TYR A 110 -6.71 2.24 -5.37
C TYR A 110 -5.27 2.25 -5.93
N THR A 111 -4.79 3.44 -6.31
CA THR A 111 -3.39 3.72 -6.67
C THR A 111 -2.74 4.64 -5.67
N ILE A 112 -1.46 4.38 -5.40
CA ILE A 112 -0.60 5.28 -4.62
C ILE A 112 0.58 5.78 -5.45
N SER A 113 1.05 6.98 -5.13
CA SER A 113 2.31 7.54 -5.62
C SER A 113 3.18 8.03 -4.47
N ASP A 114 4.46 8.12 -4.75
CA ASP A 114 5.44 8.80 -3.91
C ASP A 114 5.43 10.34 -4.17
N PRO A 115 6.18 11.15 -3.40
CA PRO A 115 6.28 12.60 -3.61
C PRO A 115 7.00 13.02 -4.91
N HIS A 116 7.66 12.10 -5.61
CA HIS A 116 8.39 12.35 -6.86
C HIS A 116 7.61 11.87 -8.11
N GLY A 117 6.41 11.34 -7.91
CA GLY A 117 5.46 10.96 -8.95
C GLY A 117 5.60 9.54 -9.49
N ARG A 118 6.44 8.65 -8.92
CA ARG A 118 6.31 7.23 -9.28
C ARG A 118 5.06 6.69 -8.63
N GLN A 119 4.35 5.87 -9.39
CA GLN A 119 3.19 5.14 -8.92
C GLN A 119 3.55 3.69 -8.66
N GLN A 120 2.81 3.04 -7.76
CA GLN A 120 2.89 1.59 -7.61
C GLN A 120 2.73 0.91 -8.99
N PRO A 121 3.54 -0.11 -9.32
CA PRO A 121 3.35 -0.88 -10.55
C PRO A 121 2.02 -1.65 -10.51
N LEU A 122 1.29 -1.66 -11.63
CA LEU A 122 0.05 -2.42 -11.79
C LEU A 122 0.24 -3.93 -11.55
N PRO A 123 -0.79 -4.65 -11.06
CA PRO A 123 -2.19 -4.22 -10.96
C PRO A 123 -2.50 -3.32 -9.76
N LEU A 124 -3.57 -2.53 -9.91
CA LEU A 124 -4.17 -1.72 -8.85
C LEU A 124 -4.33 -2.56 -7.58
N ARG A 125 -4.03 -1.97 -6.42
CA ARG A 125 -4.06 -2.72 -5.18
C ARG A 125 -5.47 -2.85 -4.62
N SER A 126 -5.57 -3.97 -3.97
CA SER A 126 -6.63 -4.60 -3.25
C SER A 126 -7.13 -4.07 -1.94
N ARG A 127 -8.30 -3.44 -1.83
CA ARG A 127 -8.98 -3.40 -0.54
C ARG A 127 -10.20 -4.29 -0.56
N SER A 128 -10.17 -5.34 0.24
CA SER A 128 -11.34 -6.17 0.51
C SER A 128 -11.96 -5.75 1.83
N MET A 129 -13.28 -5.69 1.85
CA MET A 129 -14.01 -5.53 3.07
C MET A 129 -14.96 -6.70 3.24
N ALA A 130 -14.70 -7.52 4.25
CA ALA A 130 -15.57 -8.61 4.62
C ALA A 130 -16.58 -8.10 5.63
N LEU A 131 -17.84 -8.42 5.41
CA LEU A 131 -18.95 -7.96 6.21
C LEU A 131 -19.72 -9.16 6.69
N THR A 132 -20.00 -9.23 7.99
CA THR A 132 -20.67 -10.37 8.64
C THR A 132 -21.89 -9.85 9.39
N ALA A 133 -23.06 -10.44 9.15
CA ALA A 133 -24.23 -10.17 9.97
C ALA A 133 -24.10 -10.87 11.33
N MET A 134 -24.07 -10.09 12.41
CA MET A 134 -24.20 -10.58 13.79
C MET A 134 -25.48 -9.94 14.33
N LEU A 135 -26.51 -10.75 14.58
CA LEU A 135 -27.72 -10.35 15.29
C LEU A 135 -27.72 -11.03 16.67
#